data_AF-A0A5K0ZF78-F1
#
_entry.id   AF-A0A5K0ZF78-F1
#
_cell.length_a   1.000
_cell.length_b   1.000
_cell.length_c   1.000
_cell.angle_alpha   90.00
_cell.angle_beta   90.00
_cell.angle_gamma   90.00
#
_symmetry.space_group_name_H-M   'P 1'
#
loop_
_entity.id
_entity.type
_entity.pdbx_description
1 polymer ?
#
loop_
_entity_poly.entity_id
_entity_poly.type
_entity_poly.pdbx_seq_one_letter_code
_entity_poly.pdbx_strand_id
1 'polypeptide(L)'
;YANSPSLAAVELINEPRAPEVSLDALTQYYKAGYDAVRRHSSTAYVIMSNRLGSPSSPTELFPLANGRSGTVIDVHYYNLFSSDFNNLSVQQNIDFIYQTRASQLNTVTSANGPLSFV
;
A
#
# COMPACT_ATOMS: atom_id res chain seq x y z
N TYR A 1 21.30 6.66 -0.93
CA TYR A 1 20.46 7.70 -0.29
C TYR A 1 20.64 7.83 1.22
N ALA A 2 21.26 6.88 1.93
CA ALA A 2 21.34 6.84 3.41
C ALA A 2 21.75 8.16 4.10
N ASN A 3 22.68 8.93 3.53
CA ASN A 3 23.17 10.18 4.12
C ASN A 3 22.53 11.43 3.50
N SER A 4 21.48 11.28 2.69
CA SER A 4 20.78 12.41 2.08
C SER A 4 19.75 12.95 3.06
N PRO A 5 19.86 14.21 3.53
CA PRO A 5 18.85 14.80 4.41
C PRO A 5 17.50 15.02 3.69
N SER A 6 17.49 14.91 2.36
CA SER A 6 16.29 15.03 1.52
C SER A 6 15.57 13.69 1.29
N LEU A 7 16.08 12.57 1.82
CA LEU A 7 15.41 11.29 1.70
C LEU A 7 14.21 11.21 2.65
N ALA A 8 13.01 11.33 2.11
CA ALA A 8 11.78 11.21 2.89
C ALA A 8 11.37 9.74 3.13
N ALA A 9 11.44 8.90 2.09
CA ALA A 9 10.92 7.54 2.12
C ALA A 9 11.66 6.60 1.17
N VAL A 10 11.53 5.30 1.42
CA VAL A 10 11.92 4.22 0.51
C VAL A 10 10.74 3.26 0.37
N GLU A 11 10.22 3.13 -0.84
CA GLU A 11 9.32 2.05 -1.19
C GLU A 11 10.13 0.80 -1.58
N LEU A 12 9.81 -0.32 -0.95
CA LEU A 12 10.63 -1.53 -1.08
C LEU A 12 10.38 -2.26 -2.40
N ILE A 13 9.12 -2.41 -2.80
CA ILE A 13 8.69 -2.96 -4.08
C ILE A 13 7.27 -2.46 -4.40
N ASN A 14 7.06 -2.06 -5.65
CA ASN A 14 5.78 -1.59 -6.17
C ASN A 14 4.91 -2.76 -6.65
N GLU A 15 3.65 -2.79 -6.21
CA GLU A 15 2.57 -3.69 -6.66
C GLU A 15 2.97 -5.17 -6.84
N PRO A 16 3.45 -5.86 -5.79
CA PRO A 16 3.70 -7.29 -5.86
C PRO A 16 2.43 -8.05 -6.27
N ARG A 17 2.50 -8.94 -7.26
CA ARG A 17 1.30 -9.55 -7.85
C ARG A 17 0.84 -10.81 -7.09
N ALA A 18 -0.41 -10.86 -6.68
CA ALA A 18 -1.08 -12.05 -6.18
C ALA A 18 -1.76 -12.83 -7.33
N PRO A 19 -1.76 -14.18 -7.29
CA PRO A 19 -1.23 -15.04 -6.22
C PRO A 19 0.26 -15.39 -6.38
N GLU A 20 0.95 -14.88 -7.40
CA GLU A 20 2.35 -15.27 -7.69
C GLU A 20 3.29 -14.98 -6.51
N VAL A 21 3.07 -13.87 -5.80
CA VAL A 21 3.71 -13.54 -4.54
C VAL A 21 2.75 -13.86 -3.39
N SER A 22 3.11 -14.82 -2.54
CA SER A 22 2.35 -15.13 -1.33
C SER A 22 2.50 -14.01 -0.28
N LEU A 23 1.45 -13.81 0.53
CA LEU A 23 1.48 -12.83 1.62
C LEU A 23 2.63 -13.12 2.62
N ASP A 24 2.89 -14.40 2.89
CA ASP A 24 3.97 -14.84 3.78
C ASP A 24 5.35 -14.46 3.24
N ALA A 25 5.63 -14.74 1.97
CA ALA A 25 6.90 -14.39 1.33
C ALA A 25 7.08 -12.86 1.30
N LEU A 26 6.01 -12.13 0.96
CA LEU A 26 6.05 -10.66 0.94
C LEU A 26 6.29 -10.07 2.33
N THR A 27 5.63 -10.61 3.36
CA THR A 27 5.80 -10.20 4.75
C THR A 27 7.24 -10.42 5.22
N GLN A 28 7.88 -11.53 4.83
CA GLN A 28 9.29 -11.79 5.15
C GLN A 28 10.22 -10.81 4.42
N TYR A 29 9.96 -10.55 3.13
CA TYR A 29 10.69 -9.56 2.35
C TYR A 29 10.59 -8.16 2.97
N TYR A 30 9.39 -7.72 3.37
CA TYR A 30 9.18 -6.42 4.00
C TYR A 30 9.81 -6.28 5.38
N LYS A 31 9.85 -7.35 6.18
CA LYS A 31 10.62 -7.36 7.45
C LYS A 31 12.11 -7.13 7.17
N ALA A 32 12.69 -7.89 6.24
CA ALA A 32 14.10 -7.78 5.90
C ALA A 32 14.45 -6.40 5.29
N GLY A 33 13.58 -5.87 4.41
CA GLY A 33 13.73 -4.55 3.82
C GLY A 33 13.62 -3.42 4.84
N TYR A 34 12.66 -3.50 5.76
CA TYR A 34 12.55 -2.56 6.88
C TYR A 34 13.82 -2.55 7.73
N ASP A 35 14.32 -3.71 8.15
CA ASP A 35 15.54 -3.81 8.95
C ASP A 35 16.77 -3.27 8.18
N ALA A 36 16.81 -3.47 6.87
CA ALA A 36 17.85 -2.90 6.02
C ALA A 36 17.79 -1.37 5.97
N VAL A 37 16.61 -0.77 5.80
CA VAL A 37 16.46 0.70 5.84
C VAL A 37 16.84 1.23 7.22
N ARG A 38 16.40 0.58 8.30
CA ARG A 38 16.66 1.03 9.69
C ARG A 38 18.13 0.98 10.09
N ARG A 39 18.96 0.14 9.45
CA ARG A 39 20.42 0.18 9.60
C ARG A 39 21.07 1.45 9.05
N HIS A 40 20.38 2.17 8.16
CA HIS A 40 20.92 3.31 7.45
C HIS A 40 20.17 4.62 7.70
N SER A 41 18.89 4.55 8.09
CA SER A 41 18.07 5.71 8.43
C SER A 41 17.02 5.37 9.48
N SER A 42 17.04 6.12 10.58
CA SER A 42 16.02 6.06 11.63
C SER A 42 14.77 6.89 11.31
N THR A 43 14.84 7.78 10.32
CA THR A 43 13.78 8.77 10.04
C THR A 43 13.05 8.55 8.72
N ALA A 44 13.66 7.89 7.73
CA ALA A 44 13.01 7.63 6.46
C ALA A 44 11.77 6.74 6.65
N TYR A 45 10.67 7.07 5.99
CA TYR A 45 9.51 6.18 5.92
C TYR A 45 9.85 4.94 5.09
N VAL A 46 9.36 3.78 5.53
CA VAL A 46 9.44 2.53 4.77
C VAL A 46 8.05 2.25 4.21
N ILE A 47 7.93 2.29 2.89
CA ILE A 47 6.65 2.11 2.20
C ILE A 47 6.53 0.65 1.74
N MET A 48 5.39 0.05 2.04
CA MET A 48 5.02 -1.33 1.72
C MET A 48 3.77 -1.33 0.84
N SER A 49 3.94 -1.61 -0.46
CA SER A 49 2.85 -1.68 -1.43
C SER A 49 1.97 -2.92 -1.21
N ASN A 50 0.65 -2.75 -1.26
CA ASN A 50 -0.29 -3.85 -1.21
C ASN A 50 -0.15 -4.75 -2.45
N ARG A 51 -0.51 -6.03 -2.30
CA ARG A 51 -0.50 -6.92 -3.46
C ARG A 51 -1.60 -6.56 -4.45
N LEU A 52 -1.21 -6.48 -5.72
CA LEU A 52 -2.12 -6.33 -6.85
C LEU A 52 -2.73 -7.68 -7.21
N GLY A 53 -4.04 -7.73 -7.47
CA GLY A 53 -4.73 -8.93 -7.96
C GLY A 53 -5.57 -9.62 -6.89
N SER A 54 -5.80 -10.93 -7.06
CA SER A 54 -6.64 -11.72 -6.16
C SER A 54 -5.99 -13.09 -5.89
N PRO A 55 -6.02 -13.60 -4.64
CA PRO A 55 -6.60 -12.97 -3.46
C PRO A 55 -5.64 -11.94 -2.83
N SER A 56 -6.15 -10.73 -2.56
CA SER A 56 -5.51 -9.75 -1.68
C SER A 56 -6.57 -8.99 -0.87
N SER A 57 -6.20 -8.57 0.33
CA SER A 57 -7.01 -7.64 1.14
C SER A 57 -6.29 -6.30 1.26
N PRO A 58 -6.99 -5.15 1.17
CA PRO A 58 -6.40 -3.83 1.40
C PRO A 58 -5.70 -3.70 2.77
N THR A 59 -6.09 -4.51 3.76
CA THR A 59 -5.54 -4.46 5.12
C THR A 59 -4.60 -5.62 5.47
N GLU A 60 -4.23 -6.46 4.50
CA GLU A 60 -3.42 -7.68 4.77
C GLU A 60 -2.05 -7.40 5.39
N LEU A 61 -1.51 -6.19 5.20
CA LEU A 61 -0.23 -5.74 5.75
C LEU A 61 -0.35 -4.98 7.08
N PHE A 62 -1.57 -4.69 7.56
CA PHE A 62 -1.79 -3.96 8.82
C PHE A 62 -1.08 -4.58 10.03
N PRO A 63 -1.15 -5.92 10.24
CA PRO A 63 -0.46 -6.55 11.37
C PRO A 63 1.06 -6.34 11.31
N LEU A 64 1.64 -6.24 10.11
CA LEU A 64 3.07 -6.01 9.94
C LEU A 64 3.44 -4.53 10.20
N ALA A 65 2.68 -3.61 9.61
CA ALA A 65 2.97 -2.18 9.65
C ALA A 65 2.72 -1.55 11.03
N ASN A 66 1.64 -1.94 11.73
CA ASN A 66 1.31 -1.41 13.06
C ASN A 66 2.40 -1.66 14.11
N GLY A 67 3.21 -2.70 13.93
CA GLY A 67 4.30 -3.04 14.84
C GLY A 67 5.60 -2.28 14.61
N ARG A 68 5.66 -1.33 13.66
CA ARG A 68 6.92 -0.73 13.18
C ARG A 68 6.81 0.77 12.95
N SER A 69 7.66 1.54 13.64
CA SER A 69 7.73 2.99 13.48
C SER A 69 8.12 3.41 12.05
N GLY A 70 7.48 4.45 11.54
CA GLY A 70 7.75 5.01 10.21
C GLY A 70 7.46 4.03 9.08
N THR A 71 6.50 3.13 9.25
CA THR A 71 5.99 2.26 8.18
C THR A 71 4.74 2.87 7.58
N VAL A 72 4.64 2.84 6.25
CA VAL A 72 3.50 3.33 5.48
C VAL A 72 3.04 2.21 4.56
N ILE A 73 1.73 1.98 4.48
CA ILE A 73 1.15 1.08 3.50
C ILE A 73 0.76 1.88 2.27
N ASP A 74 1.12 1.39 1.09
CA ASP A 74 0.73 2.00 -0.18
C ASP A 74 -0.34 1.17 -0.88
N VAL A 75 -1.43 1.80 -1.29
CA VAL A 75 -2.53 1.15 -2.02
C VAL A 75 -2.89 1.93 -3.26
N HIS A 76 -3.10 1.23 -4.37
CA HIS A 76 -3.45 1.85 -5.64
C HIS A 76 -4.90 1.51 -6.03
N TYR A 77 -5.68 2.52 -6.41
CA TYR A 77 -7.06 2.38 -6.85
C TYR A 77 -7.25 2.88 -8.28
N TYR A 78 -7.66 1.97 -9.18
CA TYR A 78 -7.97 2.28 -10.57
C TYR A 78 -9.41 1.91 -10.94
N ASN A 79 -10.09 2.80 -11.67
CA ASN A 79 -11.39 2.53 -12.29
C ASN A 79 -11.21 2.26 -13.79
N LEU A 80 -10.29 1.36 -14.14
CA LEU A 80 -9.86 1.13 -15.53
C LEU A 80 -9.61 -0.35 -15.87
N PHE A 81 -8.93 -1.09 -14.99
CA PHE A 81 -8.42 -2.43 -15.33
C PHE A 81 -9.42 -3.59 -15.10
N SER A 82 -10.72 -3.28 -15.00
CA SER A 82 -11.81 -4.26 -14.96
C SER A 82 -12.83 -3.93 -16.05
N SER A 83 -13.43 -4.96 -16.65
CA SER A 83 -14.54 -4.80 -17.61
C SER A 83 -15.75 -4.08 -17.02
N ASP A 84 -15.90 -4.06 -15.70
CA ASP A 84 -16.95 -3.33 -14.99
C ASP A 84 -16.94 -1.83 -15.29
N PHE A 85 -15.78 -1.28 -15.65
CA PHE A 85 -15.61 0.14 -15.93
C PHE A 85 -15.79 0.52 -17.40
N ASN A 86 -15.87 -0.46 -18.33
CA ASN A 86 -15.85 -0.22 -19.78
C ASN A 86 -17.01 0.64 -20.28
N ASN A 87 -18.18 0.55 -19.63
CA ASN A 87 -19.42 1.17 -20.09
C ASN A 87 -19.91 2.30 -19.16
N LEU A 88 -19.08 2.75 -18.21
CA LEU A 88 -19.45 3.86 -17.35
C LEU A 88 -19.35 5.17 -18.11
N SER A 89 -20.39 6.00 -17.99
CA SER A 89 -20.28 7.41 -18.34
C SER A 89 -19.33 8.13 -17.38
N VAL A 90 -18.90 9.35 -17.76
CA VAL A 90 -18.06 10.20 -16.91
C VAL A 90 -18.70 10.41 -15.54
N GLN A 91 -20.00 10.71 -15.48
CA GLN A 91 -20.70 10.93 -14.21
C GLN A 91 -20.74 9.66 -13.36
N GLN A 92 -20.99 8.49 -13.96
CA GLN A 92 -20.99 7.23 -13.22
C GLN A 92 -19.61 6.88 -12.65
N ASN A 93 -18.53 7.21 -13.35
CA ASN A 93 -17.18 7.01 -12.82
C ASN A 93 -16.88 7.96 -11.64
N ILE A 94 -17.29 9.23 -11.74
CA ILE A 94 -17.22 10.20 -10.65
C ILE A 94 -18.03 9.71 -9.44
N ASP A 95 -19.26 9.26 -9.67
CA ASP A 95 -20.14 8.73 -8.62
C ASP A 95 -19.52 7.50 -7.95
N PHE A 96 -18.88 6.62 -8.72
CA PHE A 96 -18.17 5.46 -8.18
C PHE A 96 -17.02 5.86 -7.25
N ILE A 97 -16.27 6.92 -7.58
CA ILE A 97 -15.22 7.45 -6.70
C ILE A 97 -15.82 7.89 -5.36
N TYR A 98 -16.85 8.74 -5.40
CA TYR A 98 -17.44 9.31 -4.18
C TYR A 98 -18.22 8.29 -3.35
N GLN A 99 -18.87 7.31 -3.97
CA GLN A 99 -19.73 6.36 -3.28
C GLN A 99 -19.00 5.07 -2.89
N THR A 100 -18.03 4.62 -3.70
CA THR A 100 -17.34 3.33 -3.49
C THR A 100 -15.88 3.52 -3.07
N ARG A 101 -15.07 4.26 -3.84
CA ARG A 101 -13.64 4.43 -3.51
C ARG A 101 -13.43 5.15 -2.18
N ALA A 102 -14.28 6.12 -1.84
CA ALA A 102 -14.23 6.78 -0.54
C ALA A 102 -14.34 5.80 0.63
N SER A 103 -15.23 4.80 0.55
CA SER A 103 -15.38 3.77 1.58
C SER A 103 -14.17 2.82 1.65
N GLN A 104 -13.63 2.44 0.50
CA GLN A 104 -12.42 1.60 0.42
C GLN A 104 -11.20 2.34 0.99
N LEU A 105 -11.08 3.63 0.71
CA LEU A 105 -10.05 4.49 1.29
C LEU A 105 -10.16 4.57 2.81
N ASN A 106 -11.37 4.77 3.33
CA ASN A 106 -11.63 4.78 4.78
C ASN A 106 -11.23 3.47 5.49
N THR A 107 -11.26 2.35 4.78
CA THR A 107 -10.81 1.06 5.33
C THR A 107 -9.31 1.04 5.58
N VAL A 108 -8.52 1.73 4.75
CA VAL A 108 -7.05 1.77 4.88
C VAL A 108 -6.53 2.99 5.66
N THR A 109 -7.33 4.04 5.83
CA THR A 109 -6.99 5.27 6.58
C THR A 109 -7.55 5.30 8.02
N SER A 110 -7.79 4.13 8.62
CA SER A 110 -8.42 4.04 9.94
C SER A 110 -7.58 4.71 11.05
N ALA A 111 -8.24 5.32 12.04
CA ALA A 111 -7.58 6.12 13.09
C ALA A 111 -6.54 5.36 13.95
N ASN A 112 -6.69 4.04 14.08
CA ASN A 112 -5.76 3.17 14.81
C ASN A 112 -4.96 2.25 13.86
N GLY A 113 -4.95 2.56 12.57
CA GLY A 113 -4.20 1.83 11.55
C GLY A 113 -2.80 2.42 11.34
N PRO A 114 -2.00 1.78 10.47
CA PRO A 114 -0.71 2.33 10.06
C PRO A 114 -0.94 3.58 9.20
N LEU A 115 0.13 4.34 8.95
CA LEU A 115 0.09 5.38 7.94
C LEU A 115 -0.22 4.76 6.57
N SER A 116 -0.99 5.47 5.74
CA SER A 116 -1.32 5.06 4.38
C SER A 116 -0.88 6.10 3.35
N PHE A 117 -0.39 5.64 2.22
CA PHE A 117 -0.14 6.41 0.99
C PHE A 117 -1.08 5.86 -0.09
N VAL A 118 -1.70 6.76 -0.88
CA VAL A 118 -2.76 6.43 -1.85
C VAL A 118 -2.63 7.32 -3.07
#